data_AF-A0A4P5XWJ2-F1
#
_entry.id   AF-A0A4P5XWJ2-F1
#
_cell.length_a   1.000
_cell.length_b   1.000
_cell.length_c   1.000
_cell.angle_alpha   90.00
_cell.angle_beta   90.00
_cell.angle_gamma   90.00
#
_symmetry.space_group_name_H-M   'P 1'
#
loop_
_entity.id
_entity.type
_entity.pdbx_description
1 polymer ?
#
loop_
_entity_poly.entity_id
_entity_poly.type
_entity_poly.pdbx_seq_one_letter_code
_entity_poly.pdbx_strand_id
1 'polypeptide(L)'
;MFPFDFNGAADVVLVDLTTIPDVTGYSVRAGQNQTSEDSGTPLTFVFERNGSVDRRTTIAFRASGSAKAFSDYQISGADHFDGVTGTVTFEVGQSQVVVQVTPVADKLVEITEDVSFTLADDVPCFPSDHQASVSILDDDQADFTVTPSRYAGTVTETGSSLKVFVVLDARPSANVVLDVANGDTTEIKVSAKTLTFTPQNWNVPQSITLRGVDDRQADGDQQALVAFQISPLTTDELFKSTNWLDLTAVDILDNGIGHRR
;
A
#
# COMPACT_ATOMS: atom_id res chain seq x y z
N MET A 1 30.13 71.29 -17.68
CA MET A 1 29.42 70.47 -18.68
C MET A 1 30.42 69.41 -19.12
N PHE A 2 30.33 68.22 -18.53
CA PHE A 2 31.31 67.14 -18.75
C PHE A 2 31.03 66.48 -20.11
N PRO A 3 32.05 66.21 -20.94
CA PRO A 3 31.90 65.25 -22.03
C PRO A 3 32.06 63.83 -21.45
N PHE A 4 31.11 62.96 -21.79
CA PHE A 4 31.21 61.52 -21.56
C PHE A 4 32.15 60.92 -22.61
N ASP A 5 33.19 60.23 -22.15
CA ASP A 5 34.09 59.44 -22.99
C ASP A 5 33.56 57.99 -23.04
N PHE A 6 33.18 57.50 -24.21
CA PHE A 6 32.87 56.09 -24.45
C PHE A 6 34.13 55.40 -24.97
N ASN A 7 35.04 55.07 -24.06
CA ASN A 7 36.13 54.13 -24.32
C ASN A 7 36.21 53.10 -23.19
N GLY A 8 35.13 52.32 -23.05
CA GLY A 8 35.15 51.05 -22.36
C GLY A 8 34.81 49.99 -23.38
N ALA A 9 35.82 49.46 -24.07
CA ALA A 9 35.66 48.18 -24.73
C ALA A 9 35.20 47.20 -23.65
N ALA A 10 33.96 46.71 -23.76
CA ALA A 10 33.53 45.60 -22.95
C ALA A 10 34.52 44.47 -23.21
N ASP A 11 35.25 44.07 -22.19
CA ASP A 11 36.02 42.85 -22.19
C ASP A 11 35.00 41.72 -22.25
N VAL A 12 34.57 41.40 -23.49
CA VAL A 12 33.79 40.21 -23.75
C VAL A 12 34.77 39.08 -23.54
N VAL A 13 34.82 38.60 -22.30
CA VAL A 13 35.33 37.27 -22.00
C VAL A 13 34.43 36.31 -22.78
N LEU A 14 34.83 36.01 -24.01
CA LEU A 14 34.42 34.79 -24.68
C LEU A 14 34.90 33.67 -23.78
N VAL A 15 34.01 33.20 -22.90
CA VAL A 15 34.21 31.93 -22.23
C VAL A 15 34.30 30.93 -23.37
N ASP A 16 35.52 30.44 -23.60
CA ASP A 16 35.77 29.37 -24.52
C ASP A 16 35.01 28.13 -24.03
N LEU A 17 33.80 27.94 -24.56
CA LEU A 17 32.93 26.79 -24.27
C LEU A 17 33.54 25.47 -24.75
N THR A 18 34.73 25.47 -25.38
CA THR A 18 35.46 24.25 -25.73
C THR A 18 36.31 23.68 -24.59
N THR A 19 36.30 24.32 -23.40
CA THR A 19 37.04 23.84 -22.22
C THR A 19 36.22 23.75 -20.93
N ILE A 20 34.89 23.67 -21.02
CA ILE A 20 34.21 22.88 -19.98
C ILE A 20 34.77 21.47 -20.19
N PRO A 21 35.45 20.84 -19.21
CA PRO A 21 35.82 19.43 -19.39
C PRO A 21 34.54 18.72 -19.82
N ASP A 22 34.60 18.00 -20.94
CA ASP A 22 33.61 16.99 -21.28
C ASP A 22 33.53 16.10 -20.05
N VAL A 23 32.55 16.32 -19.18
CA VAL A 23 32.49 15.60 -17.92
C VAL A 23 31.95 14.24 -18.29
N THR A 24 32.87 13.35 -18.68
CA THR A 24 32.63 11.93 -18.82
C THR A 24 32.08 11.44 -17.49
N GLY A 25 30.76 11.32 -17.42
CA GLY A 25 30.05 11.09 -16.18
C GLY A 25 28.80 10.26 -16.46
N TYR A 26 28.47 9.41 -15.52
CA TYR A 26 27.23 8.65 -15.52
C TYR A 26 26.20 9.33 -14.65
N SER A 27 24.94 9.15 -14.97
CA SER A 27 23.81 9.54 -14.13
C SER A 27 22.81 8.41 -14.04
N VAL A 28 21.99 8.44 -13.00
CA VAL A 28 20.76 7.67 -12.92
C VAL A 28 19.62 8.62 -12.59
N ARG A 29 18.50 8.51 -13.31
CA ARG A 29 17.28 9.26 -13.00
C ARG A 29 16.06 8.37 -13.05
N ALA A 30 15.02 8.75 -12.31
CA ALA A 30 13.71 8.15 -12.44
C ALA A 30 12.98 8.71 -13.68
N GLY A 31 12.34 7.84 -14.46
CA GLY A 31 11.46 8.24 -15.55
C GLY A 31 10.05 8.61 -15.10
N GLN A 32 9.66 8.14 -13.91
CA GLN A 32 8.39 8.41 -13.22
C GLN A 32 8.67 8.43 -11.72
N ASN A 33 7.94 9.20 -10.93
CA ASN A 33 8.19 9.27 -9.48
C ASN A 33 7.52 8.14 -8.69
N GLN A 34 6.39 7.62 -9.16
CA GLN A 34 5.61 6.63 -8.42
C GLN A 34 4.67 5.82 -9.33
N THR A 35 4.24 4.67 -8.85
CA THR A 35 3.17 3.85 -9.45
C THR A 35 2.40 3.10 -8.37
N SER A 36 1.19 2.61 -8.70
CA SER A 36 0.44 1.68 -7.85
C SER A 36 0.99 0.27 -7.99
N GLU A 37 0.99 -0.51 -6.91
CA GLU A 37 1.40 -1.91 -6.90
C GLU A 37 0.63 -2.75 -7.94
N ASP A 38 -0.70 -2.63 -8.00
CA ASP A 38 -1.55 -3.37 -8.94
C ASP A 38 -1.66 -2.69 -10.33
N SER A 39 -0.91 -1.61 -10.59
CA SER A 39 -1.03 -0.84 -11.85
C SER A 39 -0.60 -1.62 -13.10
N GLY A 40 0.21 -2.68 -12.93
CA GLY A 40 0.88 -3.39 -14.03
C GLY A 40 1.86 -2.53 -14.83
N THR A 41 2.10 -1.28 -14.43
CA THR A 41 2.96 -0.33 -15.12
C THR A 41 4.32 -0.27 -14.44
N PRO A 42 5.41 -0.69 -15.12
CA PRO A 42 6.75 -0.60 -14.54
C PRO A 42 7.19 0.86 -14.35
N LEU A 43 7.82 1.13 -13.21
CA LEU A 43 8.68 2.28 -13.01
C LEU A 43 9.96 2.11 -13.83
N THR A 44 10.59 3.22 -14.20
CA THR A 44 11.82 3.19 -15.02
C THR A 44 12.92 3.99 -14.37
N PHE A 45 14.11 3.41 -14.35
CA PHE A 45 15.37 4.08 -14.07
C PHE A 45 16.14 4.19 -15.38
N VAL A 46 16.51 5.42 -15.75
CA VAL A 46 17.30 5.69 -16.94
C VAL A 46 18.72 6.00 -16.49
N PHE A 47 19.62 5.08 -16.80
CA PHE A 47 21.06 5.28 -16.65
C PHE A 47 21.56 6.00 -17.89
N GLU A 48 22.30 7.09 -17.70
CA GLU A 48 22.89 7.85 -18.81
C GLU A 48 24.40 7.86 -18.73
N ARG A 49 25.00 7.97 -19.91
CA ARG A 49 26.42 8.20 -20.09
C ARG A 49 26.59 9.49 -20.87
N ASN A 50 27.17 10.48 -20.23
CA ASN A 50 27.61 11.72 -20.86
C ASN A 50 29.08 11.56 -21.25
N GLY A 51 29.41 11.78 -22.53
CA GLY A 51 30.76 11.61 -23.09
C GLY A 51 30.86 10.56 -24.19
N SER A 52 32.07 10.12 -24.53
CA SER A 52 32.31 9.16 -25.64
C SER A 52 31.52 7.86 -25.47
N VAL A 53 30.87 7.43 -26.55
CA VAL A 53 30.12 6.15 -26.66
C VAL A 53 30.86 5.11 -27.51
N ASP A 54 32.14 5.33 -27.84
CA ASP A 54 32.90 4.51 -28.80
C ASP A 54 33.32 3.14 -28.25
N ARG A 55 33.06 2.90 -26.97
CA ARG A 55 33.45 1.68 -26.27
C ARG A 55 32.30 1.18 -25.42
N ARG A 56 32.12 -0.14 -25.43
CA ARG A 56 31.27 -0.85 -24.48
C ARG A 56 31.79 -0.60 -23.06
N THR A 57 30.89 -0.20 -22.15
CA THR A 57 31.23 0.02 -20.74
C THR A 57 30.14 -0.51 -19.84
N THR A 58 30.52 -1.26 -18.82
CA THR A 58 29.63 -1.74 -17.77
C THR A 58 29.87 -0.92 -16.51
N ILE A 59 28.80 -0.46 -15.86
CA ILE A 59 28.83 0.21 -14.57
C ILE A 59 28.00 -0.57 -13.54
N ALA A 60 28.33 -0.42 -12.27
CA ALA A 60 27.61 -1.04 -11.17
C ALA A 60 26.70 -0.03 -10.45
N PHE A 61 25.62 -0.54 -9.86
CA PHE A 61 24.73 0.20 -8.98
C PHE A 61 24.31 -0.67 -7.79
N ARG A 62 23.79 -0.02 -6.75
CA ARG A 62 23.18 -0.65 -5.57
C ARG A 62 21.72 -0.24 -5.45
N ALA A 63 20.87 -1.20 -5.14
CA ALA A 63 19.48 -0.98 -4.76
C ALA A 63 19.37 -0.82 -3.22
N SER A 64 18.50 0.09 -2.81
CA SER A 64 18.13 0.37 -1.43
C SER A 64 16.70 0.93 -1.39
N GLY A 65 16.26 1.39 -0.24
CA GLY A 65 14.89 1.85 0.00
C GLY A 65 14.16 0.93 0.97
N SER A 66 12.87 1.20 1.18
CA SER A 66 12.01 0.39 2.04
C SER A 66 11.48 -0.87 1.34
N ALA A 67 11.23 -0.80 0.03
CA ALA A 67 10.77 -1.94 -0.74
C ALA A 67 11.89 -2.98 -0.93
N LYS A 68 11.54 -4.25 -0.73
CA LYS A 68 12.40 -5.41 -0.86
C LYS A 68 12.27 -6.01 -2.25
N ALA A 69 13.42 -6.23 -2.87
CA ALA A 69 13.49 -6.92 -4.14
C ALA A 69 12.88 -8.33 -4.05
N PHE A 70 12.21 -8.73 -5.13
CA PHE A 70 11.56 -10.02 -5.35
C PHE A 70 10.31 -10.32 -4.51
N SER A 71 10.06 -9.60 -3.41
CA SER A 71 8.75 -9.60 -2.77
C SER A 71 7.89 -8.44 -3.28
N ASP A 72 8.45 -7.23 -3.30
CA ASP A 72 7.65 -6.01 -3.49
C ASP A 72 7.82 -5.49 -4.95
N TYR A 73 8.93 -5.85 -5.59
CA TYR A 73 9.17 -5.57 -7.01
C TYR A 73 10.12 -6.55 -7.69
N GLN A 74 10.03 -6.64 -9.02
CA GLN A 74 10.98 -7.30 -9.89
C GLN A 74 11.73 -6.28 -10.75
N ILE A 75 12.95 -6.62 -11.17
CA ILE A 75 13.76 -5.77 -12.05
C ILE A 75 13.96 -6.45 -13.40
N SER A 76 13.92 -5.68 -14.49
CA SER A 76 14.41 -6.09 -15.82
C SER A 76 15.26 -5.00 -16.48
N GLY A 77 16.07 -5.36 -17.47
CA GLY A 77 16.93 -4.42 -18.21
C GLY A 77 18.34 -4.22 -17.64
N ALA A 78 18.62 -4.73 -16.43
CA ALA A 78 19.99 -4.86 -15.91
C ALA A 78 20.64 -6.15 -16.44
N ASP A 79 21.97 -6.16 -16.58
CA ASP A 79 22.73 -7.36 -16.97
C ASP A 79 22.76 -8.38 -15.82
N HIS A 80 22.84 -7.87 -14.59
CA HIS A 80 22.84 -8.65 -13.36
C HIS A 80 22.10 -7.87 -12.27
N PHE A 81 21.38 -8.59 -11.41
CA PHE A 81 20.83 -8.07 -10.17
C PHE A 81 20.64 -9.19 -9.15
N ASP A 82 21.18 -9.04 -7.95
CA ASP A 82 21.11 -10.05 -6.87
C ASP A 82 20.13 -9.70 -5.74
N GLY A 83 19.38 -8.61 -5.88
CA GLY A 83 18.51 -8.06 -4.84
C GLY A 83 19.07 -6.81 -4.16
N VAL A 84 20.39 -6.58 -4.23
CA VAL A 84 21.06 -5.44 -3.60
C VAL A 84 22.04 -4.76 -4.55
N THR A 85 22.73 -5.50 -5.40
CA THR A 85 23.70 -4.98 -6.37
C THR A 85 23.33 -5.40 -7.78
N GLY A 86 23.66 -4.55 -8.75
CA GLY A 86 23.42 -4.84 -10.15
C GLY A 86 24.39 -4.13 -11.09
N THR A 87 24.35 -4.50 -12.36
CA THR A 87 25.16 -3.88 -13.41
C THR A 87 24.34 -3.54 -14.64
N VAL A 88 24.72 -2.47 -15.33
CA VAL A 88 24.20 -2.11 -16.65
C VAL A 88 25.35 -1.88 -17.62
N THR A 89 25.18 -2.33 -18.86
CA THR A 89 26.17 -2.22 -19.91
C THR A 89 25.68 -1.29 -21.01
N PHE A 90 26.41 -0.20 -21.20
CA PHE A 90 26.29 0.65 -22.37
C PHE A 90 27.04 -0.01 -23.51
N GLU A 91 26.34 -0.48 -24.54
CA GLU A 91 26.97 -0.96 -25.77
C GLU A 91 27.61 0.18 -26.55
N VAL A 92 28.45 -0.15 -27.55
CA VAL A 92 29.04 0.87 -28.43
C VAL A 92 27.92 1.66 -29.12
N GLY A 93 28.00 2.99 -29.03
CA GLY A 93 26.99 3.91 -29.56
C GLY A 93 25.82 4.20 -28.62
N GLN A 94 25.69 3.51 -27.48
CA GLN A 94 24.61 3.75 -26.52
C GLN A 94 25.01 4.80 -25.47
N SER A 95 24.15 5.80 -25.30
CA SER A 95 24.23 6.79 -24.22
C SER A 95 23.23 6.55 -23.09
N GLN A 96 22.31 5.59 -23.26
CA GLN A 96 21.27 5.29 -22.27
C GLN A 96 21.03 3.79 -22.14
N VAL A 97 20.78 3.35 -20.91
CA VAL A 97 20.24 2.01 -20.58
C VAL A 97 19.05 2.21 -19.65
N VAL A 98 17.96 1.49 -19.90
CA VAL A 98 16.76 1.56 -19.07
C VAL A 98 16.65 0.29 -18.25
N VAL A 99 16.51 0.47 -16.94
CA VAL A 99 16.16 -0.59 -16.00
C VAL A 99 14.71 -0.36 -15.56
N GLN A 100 13.89 -1.40 -15.66
CA GLN A 100 12.49 -1.35 -15.23
C GLN A 100 12.33 -1.97 -13.86
N VAL A 101 11.56 -1.31 -13.00
CA VAL A 101 11.10 -1.81 -11.70
C VAL A 101 9.60 -2.08 -11.82
N THR A 102 9.22 -3.35 -11.82
CA THR A 102 7.82 -3.78 -11.92
C THR A 102 7.35 -4.16 -10.51
N PRO A 103 6.38 -3.45 -9.91
CA PRO A 103 5.81 -3.86 -8.63
C PRO A 103 5.22 -5.27 -8.71
N VAL A 104 5.27 -6.00 -7.60
CA VAL A 104 4.65 -7.31 -7.47
C VAL A 104 3.31 -7.13 -6.78
N ALA A 105 2.24 -7.17 -7.56
CA ALA A 105 0.86 -7.13 -7.07
C ALA A 105 0.55 -8.26 -6.10
N ASP A 106 0.09 -7.94 -4.88
CA ASP A 106 -0.55 -8.91 -4.01
C ASP A 106 -1.86 -8.44 -3.34
N LYS A 107 -2.15 -8.88 -2.12
CA LYS A 107 -3.37 -8.52 -1.35
C LYS A 107 -3.01 -8.03 0.05
N LEU A 108 -1.72 -7.91 0.38
CA LEU A 108 -1.19 -7.53 1.67
C LEU A 108 -1.33 -6.02 1.82
N VAL A 109 -1.97 -5.59 2.91
CA VAL A 109 -1.97 -4.17 3.22
C VAL A 109 -0.57 -3.77 3.68
N GLU A 110 0.00 -2.79 3.01
CA GLU A 110 1.34 -2.28 3.24
C GLU A 110 1.32 -0.75 3.37
N ILE A 111 2.50 -0.16 3.52
CA ILE A 111 2.66 1.30 3.43
C ILE A 111 3.22 1.64 2.05
N THR A 112 3.18 2.91 1.66
CA THR A 112 3.98 3.35 0.53
C THR A 112 5.46 3.09 0.79
N GLU A 113 6.08 2.35 -0.12
CA GLU A 113 7.50 2.01 -0.07
C GLU A 113 8.28 2.72 -1.19
N ASP A 114 9.61 2.72 -1.07
CA ASP A 114 10.52 3.34 -2.02
C ASP A 114 11.58 2.36 -2.52
N VAL A 115 11.97 2.52 -3.78
CA VAL A 115 13.11 1.86 -4.41
C VAL A 115 14.10 2.96 -4.81
N SER A 116 15.35 2.83 -4.39
CA SER A 116 16.42 3.76 -4.71
C SER A 116 17.60 3.05 -5.36
N PHE A 117 18.06 3.55 -6.51
CA PHE A 117 19.30 3.09 -7.14
C PHE A 117 20.38 4.13 -6.96
N THR A 118 21.54 3.68 -6.48
CA THR A 118 22.75 4.49 -6.30
C THR A 118 23.88 3.90 -7.15
N LEU A 119 24.54 4.72 -7.97
CA LEU A 119 25.75 4.31 -8.70
C LEU A 119 26.84 3.91 -7.71
N ALA A 120 27.65 2.90 -8.04
CA ALA A 120 28.76 2.49 -7.20
C ALA A 120 29.84 3.58 -7.08
N ASP A 121 30.59 3.60 -5.97
CA ASP A 121 31.57 4.64 -5.64
C ASP A 121 32.66 4.85 -6.70
N ASP A 122 32.97 3.83 -7.50
CA ASP A 122 33.96 3.85 -8.56
C ASP A 122 33.41 4.34 -9.92
N VAL A 123 32.11 4.59 -10.00
CA VAL A 123 31.45 5.13 -11.20
C VAL A 123 31.62 6.65 -11.21
N PRO A 124 32.30 7.23 -12.23
CA PRO A 124 32.48 8.67 -12.29
C PRO A 124 31.14 9.35 -12.55
N CYS A 125 30.68 10.17 -11.60
CA CYS A 125 29.42 10.90 -11.67
C CYS A 125 29.48 12.16 -10.80
N PHE A 126 28.57 13.11 -11.04
CA PHE A 126 28.36 14.21 -10.09
C PHE A 126 27.59 13.72 -8.86
N PRO A 127 27.83 14.29 -7.67
CA PRO A 127 27.07 13.92 -6.48
C PRO A 127 25.55 14.07 -6.61
N SER A 128 25.05 14.99 -7.43
CA SER A 128 23.61 15.17 -7.68
C SER A 128 22.99 14.08 -8.56
N ASP A 129 23.82 13.35 -9.30
CA ASP A 129 23.39 12.49 -10.40
C ASP A 129 23.58 11.00 -10.06
N HIS A 130 24.17 10.71 -8.89
CA HIS A 130 24.56 9.36 -8.49
C HIS A 130 23.40 8.53 -7.96
N GLN A 131 22.23 9.11 -7.70
CA GLN A 131 21.09 8.40 -7.14
C GLN A 131 19.76 8.91 -7.69
N ALA A 132 18.81 7.98 -7.81
CA ALA A 132 17.41 8.26 -8.05
C ALA A 132 16.54 7.37 -7.16
N SER A 133 15.32 7.81 -6.88
CA SER A 133 14.33 7.03 -6.12
C SER A 133 12.95 7.14 -6.77
N VAL A 134 12.16 6.09 -6.57
CA VAL A 134 10.76 5.99 -6.99
C VAL A 134 9.94 5.38 -5.86
N SER A 135 8.62 5.61 -5.84
CA SER A 135 7.72 5.05 -4.85
C SER A 135 6.75 4.02 -5.43
N ILE A 136 6.48 2.97 -4.67
CA ILE A 136 5.43 1.99 -4.93
C ILE A 136 4.31 2.28 -3.94
N LEU A 137 3.13 2.63 -4.46
CA LEU A 137 1.95 2.91 -3.67
C LEU A 137 1.15 1.60 -3.49
N ASP A 138 0.93 1.20 -2.24
CA ASP A 138 -0.04 0.17 -1.92
C ASP A 138 -1.46 0.63 -2.30
N ASP A 139 -2.23 -0.25 -2.93
CA ASP A 139 -3.64 -0.05 -3.26
C ASP A 139 -4.58 -1.08 -2.60
N ASP A 140 -4.06 -1.90 -1.69
CA ASP A 140 -4.86 -2.72 -0.81
C ASP A 140 -5.36 -1.94 0.40
N GLN A 141 -6.68 -1.99 0.62
CA GLN A 141 -7.31 -1.28 1.71
C GLN A 141 -7.53 -2.20 2.91
N ALA A 142 -7.04 -1.79 4.09
CA ALA A 142 -7.43 -2.43 5.36
C ALA A 142 -8.93 -2.20 5.63
N ASP A 143 -9.74 -3.21 5.33
CA ASP A 143 -11.19 -3.20 5.54
C ASP A 143 -11.73 -4.62 5.83
N PHE A 144 -13.00 -4.70 6.24
CA PHE A 144 -13.74 -5.93 6.43
C PHE A 144 -15.18 -5.82 5.93
N THR A 145 -15.69 -6.94 5.43
CA THR A 145 -17.07 -7.05 4.97
C THR A 145 -17.90 -7.91 5.91
N VAL A 146 -19.09 -7.39 6.28
CA VAL A 146 -20.14 -8.12 7.00
C VAL A 146 -21.24 -8.53 6.02
N THR A 147 -21.70 -9.78 6.06
CA THR A 147 -22.75 -10.30 5.16
C THR A 147 -23.78 -11.15 5.91
N PRO A 148 -25.08 -10.86 5.78
CA PRO A 148 -25.63 -9.60 5.25
C PRO A 148 -25.19 -8.39 6.12
N SER A 149 -24.90 -7.26 5.49
CA SER A 149 -24.63 -5.99 6.20
C SER A 149 -25.92 -5.20 6.39
N ARG A 150 -25.92 -4.28 7.37
CA ARG A 150 -27.01 -3.36 7.74
C ARG A 150 -28.28 -4.02 8.27
N TYR A 151 -28.68 -5.16 7.73
CA TYR A 151 -29.86 -5.91 8.15
C TYR A 151 -29.65 -7.41 7.99
N ALA A 152 -29.66 -8.12 9.10
CA ALA A 152 -29.43 -9.56 9.14
C ALA A 152 -30.67 -10.40 8.86
N GLY A 153 -31.85 -9.81 9.02
CA GLY A 153 -33.12 -10.51 8.94
C GLY A 153 -33.87 -10.50 10.27
N THR A 154 -34.73 -11.50 10.43
CA THR A 154 -35.66 -11.60 11.55
C THR A 154 -35.40 -12.88 12.33
N VAL A 155 -35.39 -12.77 13.64
CA VAL A 155 -35.46 -13.89 14.57
C VAL A 155 -36.73 -13.79 15.42
N THR A 156 -36.98 -14.81 16.22
CA THR A 156 -38.11 -14.91 17.15
C THR A 156 -37.54 -15.12 18.53
N GLU A 157 -38.20 -14.56 19.54
CA GLU A 157 -37.86 -14.77 20.94
C GLU A 157 -37.92 -16.24 21.37
N THR A 158 -38.66 -17.08 20.63
CA THR A 158 -38.69 -18.55 20.83
C THR A 158 -37.33 -19.22 20.58
N GLY A 159 -36.30 -18.46 20.21
CA GLY A 159 -34.92 -18.89 20.15
C GLY A 159 -34.47 -19.32 18.77
N SER A 160 -35.15 -18.86 17.72
CA SER A 160 -34.64 -18.98 16.36
C SER A 160 -33.35 -18.16 16.20
N SER A 161 -32.59 -18.50 15.16
CA SER A 161 -31.28 -17.94 14.95
C SER A 161 -30.99 -17.73 13.48
N LEU A 162 -30.15 -16.76 13.18
CA LEU A 162 -29.57 -16.53 11.88
C LEU A 162 -28.06 -16.35 11.97
N LYS A 163 -27.38 -16.34 10.83
CA LYS A 163 -25.93 -16.16 10.76
C LYS A 163 -25.59 -14.89 10.01
N VAL A 164 -24.61 -14.19 10.54
CA VAL A 164 -23.86 -13.13 9.87
C VAL A 164 -22.44 -13.66 9.64
N PHE A 165 -21.86 -13.36 8.49
CA PHE A 165 -20.51 -13.72 8.10
C PHE A 165 -19.63 -12.47 8.05
N VAL A 166 -18.39 -12.60 8.48
CA VAL A 166 -17.40 -11.54 8.46
C VAL A 166 -16.13 -12.05 7.78
N VAL A 167 -15.52 -11.25 6.92
CA VAL A 167 -14.27 -11.56 6.20
C VAL A 167 -13.44 -10.27 6.08
N LEU A 168 -12.11 -10.37 6.04
CA LEU A 168 -11.27 -9.22 5.71
C LEU A 168 -11.17 -9.06 4.19
N ASP A 169 -11.11 -7.82 3.72
CA ASP A 169 -11.07 -7.52 2.29
C ASP A 169 -9.65 -7.50 1.71
N ALA A 170 -8.65 -7.38 2.60
CA ALA A 170 -7.23 -7.49 2.30
C ALA A 170 -6.50 -8.35 3.36
N ARG A 171 -5.36 -8.91 2.98
CA ARG A 171 -4.49 -9.73 3.82
C ARG A 171 -3.76 -8.83 4.83
N PRO A 172 -3.82 -9.15 6.13
CA PRO A 172 -3.03 -8.42 7.13
C PRO A 172 -1.61 -9.00 7.23
N SER A 173 -0.68 -8.18 7.71
CA SER A 173 0.69 -8.55 8.05
C SER A 173 0.78 -9.27 9.41
N ALA A 174 -0.17 -9.01 10.30
CA ALA A 174 -0.29 -9.63 11.62
C ALA A 174 -1.76 -10.00 11.94
N ASN A 175 -2.03 -10.47 13.16
CA ASN A 175 -3.41 -10.84 13.52
C ASN A 175 -4.30 -9.60 13.67
N VAL A 176 -5.50 -9.70 13.10
CA VAL A 176 -6.59 -8.72 13.22
C VAL A 176 -7.68 -9.27 14.11
N VAL A 177 -8.08 -8.50 15.11
CA VAL A 177 -9.15 -8.83 16.03
C VAL A 177 -10.31 -7.89 15.77
N LEU A 178 -11.51 -8.45 15.55
CA LEU A 178 -12.75 -7.67 15.48
C LEU A 178 -13.52 -7.85 16.77
N ASP A 179 -14.04 -6.75 17.31
CA ASP A 179 -15.01 -6.76 18.40
C ASP A 179 -16.43 -6.87 17.83
N VAL A 180 -17.24 -7.72 18.46
CA VAL A 180 -18.66 -7.92 18.18
C VAL A 180 -19.44 -7.47 19.42
N ALA A 181 -20.03 -6.29 19.34
CA ALA A 181 -20.81 -5.71 20.42
C ALA A 181 -22.31 -5.81 20.10
N ASN A 182 -23.09 -6.29 21.06
CA ASN A 182 -24.54 -6.22 21.00
C ASN A 182 -25.02 -5.18 22.02
N GLY A 183 -25.75 -4.17 21.56
CA GLY A 183 -26.29 -3.12 22.40
C GLY A 183 -27.42 -3.59 23.31
N ASP A 184 -28.10 -4.69 22.96
CA ASP A 184 -29.25 -5.20 23.68
C ASP A 184 -29.20 -6.72 23.89
N THR A 185 -28.64 -7.12 25.04
CA THR A 185 -28.51 -8.54 25.39
C THR A 185 -29.78 -9.17 25.96
N THR A 186 -30.84 -8.38 26.24
CA THR A 186 -32.13 -8.96 26.62
C THR A 186 -32.87 -9.49 25.40
N GLU A 187 -32.63 -8.90 24.22
CA GLU A 187 -33.24 -9.31 22.96
C GLU A 187 -32.44 -10.35 22.18
N ILE A 188 -31.11 -10.17 22.09
CA ILE A 188 -30.25 -10.97 21.23
C ILE A 188 -29.05 -11.55 21.97
N LYS A 189 -28.72 -12.80 21.67
CA LYS A 189 -27.46 -13.43 22.04
C LYS A 189 -26.57 -13.63 20.81
N VAL A 190 -25.34 -13.10 20.89
CA VAL A 190 -24.27 -13.34 19.92
C VAL A 190 -23.44 -14.55 20.33
N SER A 191 -22.98 -15.36 19.36
CA SER A 191 -22.19 -16.57 19.63
C SER A 191 -20.76 -16.30 20.08
N ALA A 192 -20.19 -15.16 19.70
CA ALA A 192 -18.86 -14.72 20.11
C ALA A 192 -18.82 -13.20 20.21
N LYS A 193 -17.94 -12.68 21.08
CA LYS A 193 -17.70 -11.24 21.25
C LYS A 193 -16.50 -10.74 20.45
N THR A 194 -15.70 -11.66 19.92
CA THR A 194 -14.57 -11.34 19.07
C THR A 194 -14.43 -12.35 17.95
N LEU A 195 -13.87 -11.89 16.83
CA LEU A 195 -13.37 -12.72 15.74
C LEU A 195 -11.87 -12.44 15.58
N THR A 196 -11.09 -13.46 15.24
CA THR A 196 -9.65 -13.31 15.01
C THR A 196 -9.28 -13.82 13.63
N PHE A 197 -8.75 -12.92 12.82
CA PHE A 197 -8.18 -13.20 11.53
C PHE A 197 -6.66 -13.16 11.62
N THR A 198 -6.03 -14.05 10.89
CA THR A 198 -4.59 -14.27 10.77
C THR A 198 -4.21 -14.05 9.29
N PRO A 199 -2.93 -13.83 8.98
CA PRO A 199 -2.48 -13.73 7.59
C PRO A 199 -2.80 -14.96 6.72
N GLN A 200 -3.19 -16.10 7.31
CA GLN A 200 -3.53 -17.34 6.61
C GLN A 200 -5.03 -17.60 6.45
N ASN A 201 -5.90 -16.93 7.21
CA ASN A 201 -7.35 -17.14 7.16
C ASN A 201 -8.16 -15.85 6.97
N TRP A 202 -7.51 -14.73 6.64
CA TRP A 202 -8.13 -13.42 6.45
C TRP A 202 -9.32 -13.46 5.45
N ASN A 203 -9.18 -14.25 4.39
CA ASN A 203 -10.17 -14.43 3.33
C ASN A 203 -11.13 -15.61 3.57
N VAL A 204 -11.12 -16.23 4.75
CA VAL A 204 -12.06 -17.28 5.13
C VAL A 204 -13.19 -16.66 5.96
N PRO A 205 -14.43 -16.62 5.46
CA PRO A 205 -15.54 -16.04 6.19
C PRO A 205 -15.77 -16.74 7.54
N GLN A 206 -15.80 -15.96 8.61
CA GLN A 206 -16.13 -16.43 9.97
C GLN A 206 -17.57 -16.06 10.31
N SER A 207 -18.32 -16.97 10.92
CA SER A 207 -19.74 -16.75 11.21
C SER A 207 -20.00 -16.36 12.67
N ILE A 208 -20.85 -15.35 12.88
CA ILE A 208 -21.52 -15.07 14.15
C ILE A 208 -22.97 -15.54 14.05
N THR A 209 -23.41 -16.33 15.02
CA THR A 209 -24.81 -16.71 15.16
C THR A 209 -25.51 -15.71 16.06
N LEU A 210 -26.59 -15.11 15.56
CA LEU A 210 -27.51 -14.25 16.31
C LEU A 210 -28.72 -15.07 16.69
N ARG A 211 -29.09 -15.08 17.98
CA ARG A 211 -30.23 -15.85 18.49
C ARG A 211 -31.14 -14.95 19.30
N GLY A 212 -32.45 -15.02 19.03
CA GLY A 212 -33.46 -14.38 19.86
C GLY A 212 -33.46 -14.93 21.29
N VAL A 213 -33.74 -14.07 22.25
CA VAL A 213 -33.85 -14.40 23.66
C VAL A 213 -35.31 -14.22 24.08
N ASP A 214 -35.85 -15.20 24.81
CA ASP A 214 -37.19 -15.12 25.39
C ASP A 214 -37.09 -14.42 26.76
N ASP A 215 -37.62 -13.21 26.86
CA ASP A 215 -37.61 -12.42 28.08
C ASP A 215 -38.92 -12.56 28.91
N ARG A 216 -39.93 -13.26 28.35
CA ARG A 216 -41.28 -13.50 28.89
C ARG A 216 -42.14 -12.25 29.10
N GLN A 217 -41.72 -11.10 28.61
CA GLN A 217 -42.54 -9.91 28.54
C GLN A 217 -43.28 -9.88 27.20
N ALA A 218 -44.31 -9.05 27.10
CA ALA A 218 -45.01 -8.81 25.84
C ALA A 218 -44.85 -7.32 25.57
N ASP A 219 -43.75 -6.96 24.93
CA ASP A 219 -43.35 -5.57 24.67
C ASP A 219 -43.37 -5.21 23.17
N GLY A 220 -43.79 -6.15 22.32
CA GLY A 220 -43.92 -5.98 20.87
C GLY A 220 -42.61 -6.25 20.12
N ASP A 221 -42.68 -6.28 18.79
CA ASP A 221 -41.50 -6.53 17.95
C ASP A 221 -40.40 -5.51 18.23
N GLN A 222 -39.19 -5.99 18.52
CA GLN A 222 -38.01 -5.17 18.80
C GLN A 222 -37.01 -5.19 17.64
N GLN A 223 -36.10 -4.23 17.66
CA GLN A 223 -34.93 -4.22 16.76
C GLN A 223 -33.66 -3.99 17.58
N ALA A 224 -32.70 -4.91 17.43
CA ALA A 224 -31.38 -4.79 18.05
C ALA A 224 -30.31 -4.46 17.00
N LEU A 225 -29.25 -3.78 17.44
CA LEU A 225 -28.07 -3.49 16.63
C LEU A 225 -26.86 -4.28 17.12
N VAL A 226 -26.22 -4.99 16.19
CA VAL A 226 -24.93 -5.65 16.41
C VAL A 226 -23.86 -4.83 15.70
N ALA A 227 -22.88 -4.35 16.46
CA ALA A 227 -21.75 -3.58 15.97
C ALA A 227 -20.53 -4.48 15.76
N PHE A 228 -19.87 -4.31 14.61
CA PHE A 228 -18.59 -4.92 14.28
C PHE A 228 -17.56 -3.82 14.07
N GLN A 229 -16.42 -3.92 14.73
CA GLN A 229 -15.35 -2.91 14.63
C GLN A 229 -13.99 -3.56 14.79
N ILE A 230 -12.94 -2.95 14.21
CA ILE A 230 -11.57 -3.36 14.49
C ILE A 230 -11.25 -3.08 15.96
N SER A 231 -10.77 -4.11 16.66
CA SER A 231 -10.42 -4.02 18.07
C SER A 231 -9.06 -3.34 18.25
N PRO A 232 -8.87 -2.51 19.29
CA PRO A 232 -7.56 -2.00 19.69
C PRO A 232 -6.55 -3.10 20.08
N LEU A 233 -7.02 -4.33 20.30
CA LEU A 233 -6.18 -5.50 20.58
C LEU A 233 -5.56 -6.13 19.33
N THR A 234 -5.92 -5.65 18.14
CA THR A 234 -5.28 -6.01 16.88
C THR A 234 -3.78 -5.75 16.95
N THR A 235 -2.99 -6.69 16.43
CA THR A 235 -1.51 -6.54 16.34
C THR A 235 -1.04 -6.00 15.00
N ASP A 236 -1.93 -5.95 14.02
CA ASP A 236 -1.69 -5.31 12.73
C ASP A 236 -1.94 -3.80 12.83
N GLU A 237 -0.88 -2.99 12.71
CA GLU A 237 -0.98 -1.55 12.92
C GLU A 237 -1.74 -0.81 11.81
N LEU A 238 -1.74 -1.34 10.58
CA LEU A 238 -2.48 -0.75 9.47
C LEU A 238 -3.99 -0.94 9.66
N PHE A 239 -4.42 -2.15 10.02
CA PHE A 239 -5.81 -2.38 10.42
C PHE A 239 -6.20 -1.59 11.67
N LYS A 240 -5.33 -1.51 12.69
CA LYS A 240 -5.60 -0.74 13.92
C LYS A 240 -5.80 0.76 13.64
N SER A 241 -5.15 1.30 12.61
CA SER A 241 -5.25 2.72 12.25
C SER A 241 -6.60 3.11 11.64
N THR A 242 -7.43 2.13 11.31
CA THR A 242 -8.75 2.34 10.71
C THR A 242 -9.82 2.65 11.77
N ASN A 243 -10.95 3.20 11.33
CA ASN A 243 -12.11 3.51 12.19
C ASN A 243 -13.41 2.90 11.65
N TRP A 244 -13.31 1.78 10.93
CA TRP A 244 -14.46 1.10 10.35
C TRP A 244 -15.41 0.56 11.42
N LEU A 245 -16.70 0.81 11.18
CA LEU A 245 -17.80 0.35 12.01
C LEU A 245 -18.92 -0.14 11.09
N ASP A 246 -19.27 -1.41 11.19
CA ASP A 246 -20.51 -1.94 10.63
C ASP A 246 -21.56 -2.04 11.75
N LEU A 247 -22.76 -1.55 11.47
CA LEU A 247 -23.93 -1.72 12.32
C LEU A 247 -24.96 -2.56 11.55
N THR A 248 -25.17 -3.78 12.03
CA THR A 248 -26.12 -4.71 11.43
C THR A 248 -27.33 -4.86 12.34
N ALA A 249 -28.50 -4.47 11.84
CA ALA A 249 -29.78 -4.59 12.53
C ALA A 249 -30.34 -6.01 12.44
N VAL A 250 -31.08 -6.42 13.46
CA VAL A 250 -31.87 -7.65 13.46
C VAL A 250 -33.23 -7.35 14.08
N ASP A 251 -34.29 -7.82 13.44
CA ASP A 251 -35.64 -7.72 13.98
C ASP A 251 -35.93 -8.94 14.85
N ILE A 252 -36.63 -8.74 15.95
CA ILE A 252 -37.01 -9.76 16.92
C ILE A 252 -38.54 -9.76 17.02
N LEU A 253 -39.17 -10.87 16.61
CA LEU A 253 -40.61 -11.02 16.73
C LEU A 253 -40.99 -11.48 18.14
N ASP A 254 -41.85 -10.68 18.77
CA ASP A 254 -42.40 -10.90 20.11
C ASP A 254 -43.31 -12.13 20.10
N ASN A 255 -43.07 -13.04 21.05
CA ASN A 255 -43.93 -14.21 21.25
C ASN A 255 -44.80 -14.09 22.51
N GLY A 256 -44.59 -13.05 23.31
CA GLY A 256 -45.26 -12.73 24.54
C GLY A 256 -46.76 -12.54 24.35
N ILE A 257 -47.55 -13.33 25.07
CA ILE A 257 -49.00 -13.12 25.12
C ILE A 257 -49.26 -12.07 26.20
N GLY A 258 -49.61 -10.85 25.81
CA GLY A 258 -49.94 -9.78 26.76
C GLY A 258 -50.94 -10.26 27.82
N HIS A 259 -50.48 -10.39 29.07
CA HIS A 259 -51.35 -10.73 30.19
C HIS A 259 -52.34 -9.59 30.41
N ARG A 260 -53.54 -9.70 29.82
CA ARG A 260 -54.69 -8.91 30.24
C ARG A 260 -54.98 -9.27 31.70
N ARG A 261 -54.65 -8.36 32.61
CA ARG A 261 -55.16 -8.36 33.98
C ARG A 261 -56.64 -8.02 34.00
#